data_AF-C1FKY2-F1
#
_entry.id   AF-C1FKY2-F1
#
_cell.length_a   1.000
_cell.length_b   1.000
_cell.length_c   1.000
_cell.angle_alpha   90.00
_cell.angle_beta   90.00
_cell.angle_gamma   90.00
#
_symmetry.space_group_name_H-M   'P 1'
#
loop_
_entity.id
_entity.type
_entity.pdbx_description
1 polymer ?
#
loop_
_entity_poly.entity_id
_entity_poly.type
_entity_poly.pdbx_seq_one_letter_code
_entity_poly.pdbx_strand_id
1 'polypeptide(L)'
;MRLEIGKIFISDMQFSNETKVKDGVLYISKEELLKEIGTDERIKSIDLEIAKPGDKTRIIPVKDVIEPRVKVEGNGGIFPGFISKVDTVGSGKTNVLKGAAVVTTGKIVGFQEGIIDMSGEGAKYTPFSKTNNLVVVCEPKEGVNQYEHEEIVRTLGFKAATYLGSFGKDITPDETKVYETLPLLEQVKKYPDLPKVVYVYMLQSQGLLHDTYVYGVDAKKIIPTFIYPTEVFDGAIVSGNCVSACDKNPSYVHMNHPVIEDLYEKHGVEYNFLGCVITNENVYLADKVRSSSYTAKLVEFLGADAVIISEEGFGNPDADLVMNCNKISEKGIKTVLITDEYAGQNGASQSLADSTPKGDAVVTGGNANEVVTLPPMEKIIGHVEVADVIAGGHVGSLKEDGSIEAEIQVITGATSEVGFNYLSAKGY
;
A
#
# COMPACT_ATOMS: atom_id res chain seq x y z
N MET A 1 8.22 -12.54 18.20
CA MET A 1 8.13 -12.68 16.74
C MET A 1 9.37 -12.07 16.12
N ARG A 2 10.14 -12.84 15.35
CA ARG A 2 11.39 -12.38 14.71
C ARG A 2 11.39 -12.74 13.23
N LEU A 3 11.53 -11.74 12.38
CA LEU A 3 11.57 -11.89 10.92
C LEU A 3 12.87 -11.34 10.36
N GLU A 4 13.48 -12.11 9.47
CA GLU A 4 14.58 -11.69 8.63
C GLU A 4 14.07 -11.40 7.22
N ILE A 5 14.31 -10.18 6.72
CA ILE A 5 14.04 -9.78 5.34
C ILE A 5 15.35 -9.75 4.58
N GLY A 6 15.53 -10.70 3.66
CA GLY A 6 16.63 -10.73 2.71
C GLY A 6 16.26 -9.95 1.45
N LYS A 7 16.97 -8.86 1.15
CA LYS A 7 16.75 -8.08 -0.08
C LYS A 7 17.70 -8.56 -1.17
N ILE A 8 17.14 -8.99 -2.29
CA ILE A 8 17.85 -9.30 -3.53
C ILE A 8 17.60 -8.13 -4.48
N PHE A 9 18.63 -7.38 -4.86
CA PHE A 9 18.47 -6.18 -5.65
C PHE A 9 18.27 -6.50 -7.13
N ILE A 10 17.16 -6.01 -7.69
CA ILE A 10 16.81 -6.13 -9.11
C ILE A 10 16.96 -4.76 -9.77
N SER A 11 18.00 -4.63 -10.60
CA SER A 11 18.27 -3.43 -11.38
C SER A 11 17.58 -3.40 -12.74
N ASP A 12 17.20 -4.55 -13.29
CA ASP A 12 16.54 -4.64 -14.61
C ASP A 12 15.57 -5.82 -14.69
N MET A 13 14.64 -5.75 -15.65
CA MET A 13 13.65 -6.78 -15.93
C MET A 13 13.48 -6.98 -17.43
N GLN A 14 13.44 -8.24 -17.88
CA GLN A 14 13.41 -8.58 -19.30
C GLN A 14 12.54 -9.81 -19.58
N PHE A 15 11.82 -9.80 -20.70
CA PHE A 15 11.22 -11.04 -21.21
C PHE A 15 12.28 -11.96 -21.78
N SER A 16 12.14 -13.26 -21.49
CA SER A 16 13.07 -14.31 -21.91
C SER A 16 12.29 -15.63 -22.13
N ASN A 17 12.98 -16.69 -22.55
CA ASN A 17 12.35 -18.01 -22.70
C ASN A 17 12.16 -18.75 -21.37
N GLU A 18 12.90 -18.34 -20.32
CA GLU A 18 12.92 -18.97 -18.99
C GLU A 18 12.83 -17.88 -17.92
N THR A 19 12.09 -18.14 -16.85
CA THR A 19 12.06 -17.24 -15.68
C THR A 19 13.24 -17.54 -14.75
N LYS A 20 14.02 -16.50 -14.40
CA LYS A 20 15.12 -16.61 -13.42
C LYS A 20 15.62 -15.24 -12.98
N VAL A 21 16.26 -15.20 -11.81
CA VAL A 21 17.05 -14.05 -11.37
C VAL A 21 18.54 -14.36 -11.59
N LYS A 22 19.24 -13.47 -12.29
CA LYS A 22 20.68 -13.60 -12.55
C LYS A 22 21.33 -12.23 -12.71
N ASP A 23 22.46 -12.02 -12.02
CA ASP A 23 23.28 -10.80 -12.13
C ASP A 23 22.48 -9.49 -11.95
N GLY A 24 21.54 -9.48 -11.00
CA GLY A 24 20.66 -8.32 -10.74
C GLY A 24 19.55 -8.10 -11.77
N VAL A 25 19.30 -9.06 -12.67
CA VAL A 25 18.25 -9.01 -13.68
C VAL A 25 17.20 -10.10 -13.42
N LEU A 26 15.92 -9.72 -13.44
CA LEU A 26 14.79 -10.64 -13.43
C LEU A 26 14.35 -10.94 -14.87
N TYR A 27 14.71 -12.12 -15.36
CA TYR A 27 14.25 -12.66 -16.63
C TYR A 27 12.90 -13.35 -16.43
N ILE A 28 11.93 -13.10 -17.33
CA ILE A 28 10.55 -13.58 -17.19
C ILE A 28 10.13 -14.30 -18.46
N SER A 29 9.71 -15.57 -18.34
CA SER A 29 9.01 -16.27 -19.40
C SER A 29 7.53 -15.91 -19.38
N LYS A 30 7.04 -15.30 -20.46
CA LYS A 30 5.61 -14.99 -20.61
C LYS A 30 4.76 -16.26 -20.54
N GLU A 31 5.22 -17.34 -21.19
CA GLU A 31 4.48 -18.60 -21.24
C GLU A 31 4.36 -19.24 -19.84
N GLU A 32 5.47 -19.33 -19.10
CA GLU A 32 5.46 -19.91 -17.75
C GLU A 32 4.61 -19.08 -16.80
N LEU A 33 4.74 -17.75 -16.84
CA LEU A 33 3.97 -16.86 -15.99
C LEU A 33 2.47 -16.93 -16.29
N LEU A 34 2.07 -16.88 -17.57
CA LEU A 34 0.65 -17.02 -17.96
C LEU A 34 0.07 -18.36 -17.51
N LYS A 35 0.87 -19.43 -17.58
CA LYS A 35 0.46 -20.75 -17.09
C LYS A 35 0.26 -20.77 -15.57
N GLU A 36 1.13 -20.11 -14.82
CA GLU A 36 1.06 -20.08 -13.36
C GLU A 36 -0.10 -19.23 -12.84
N ILE A 37 -0.29 -18.02 -13.36
CA ILE A 37 -1.42 -17.17 -12.93
C ILE A 37 -2.76 -17.79 -13.34
N GLY A 38 -2.74 -18.58 -14.41
CA GLY A 38 -3.84 -19.39 -14.88
C GLY A 38 -4.85 -18.60 -15.70
N THR A 39 -5.93 -19.29 -16.09
CA THR A 39 -7.06 -18.69 -16.81
C THR A 39 -8.29 -18.64 -15.92
N ASP A 40 -9.13 -17.64 -16.12
CA ASP A 40 -10.46 -17.55 -15.52
C ASP A 40 -11.49 -17.44 -16.65
N GLU A 41 -12.60 -18.18 -16.56
CA GLU A 41 -13.62 -18.20 -17.60
C GLU A 41 -14.31 -16.86 -17.81
N ARG A 42 -14.22 -15.95 -16.84
CA ARG A 42 -14.74 -14.58 -16.90
C ARG A 42 -13.80 -13.63 -17.64
N ILE A 43 -12.56 -14.04 -17.93
CA ILE A 43 -11.55 -13.18 -18.55
C ILE A 43 -11.48 -13.39 -20.06
N LYS A 44 -11.40 -12.27 -20.79
CA LYS A 44 -11.26 -12.24 -22.25
C LYS A 44 -9.79 -12.42 -22.66
N SER A 45 -8.88 -11.69 -22.01
CA SER A 45 -7.45 -11.77 -22.26
C SER A 45 -6.64 -11.35 -21.05
N ILE A 46 -5.41 -11.88 -20.98
CA ILE A 46 -4.37 -11.45 -20.04
C ILE A 46 -3.12 -11.19 -20.87
N ASP A 47 -2.60 -9.97 -20.78
CA ASP A 47 -1.38 -9.56 -21.47
C ASP A 47 -0.31 -9.14 -20.46
N LEU A 48 0.95 -9.30 -20.86
CA LEU A 48 2.11 -9.01 -20.03
C LEU A 48 3.03 -8.00 -20.72
N GLU A 49 3.30 -6.91 -20.03
CA GLU A 49 4.18 -5.84 -20.48
C GLU A 49 5.25 -5.52 -19.44
N ILE A 50 6.34 -4.90 -19.87
CA ILE A 50 7.37 -4.38 -18.96
C ILE A 50 7.49 -2.87 -19.16
N ALA A 51 7.58 -2.13 -18.05
CA ALA A 51 7.86 -0.70 -18.02
C ALA A 51 8.95 -0.42 -16.97
N LYS A 52 10.01 0.28 -17.37
CA LYS A 52 11.22 0.45 -16.56
C LYS A 52 11.49 1.91 -16.23
N PRO A 53 12.26 2.20 -15.16
CA PRO A 53 12.59 3.57 -14.81
C PRO A 53 13.22 4.33 -15.98
N GLY A 54 12.65 5.49 -16.32
CA GLY A 54 13.10 6.33 -17.42
C GLY A 54 12.44 6.03 -18.78
N ASP A 55 11.68 4.95 -18.93
CA ASP A 55 10.92 4.70 -20.14
C ASP A 55 9.88 5.80 -20.38
N LYS A 56 9.62 6.15 -21.63
CA LYS A 56 8.50 7.01 -22.03
C LYS A 56 7.20 6.22 -22.08
N THR A 57 6.86 5.60 -20.94
CA THR A 57 5.71 4.72 -20.78
C THR A 57 4.80 5.22 -19.66
N ARG A 58 3.49 5.22 -19.91
CA ARG A 58 2.43 5.43 -18.91
C ARG A 58 1.68 4.12 -18.67
N ILE A 59 1.42 3.81 -17.40
CA ILE A 59 0.53 2.72 -16.98
C ILE A 59 -0.75 3.36 -16.42
N ILE A 60 -1.91 3.01 -16.96
CA ILE A 60 -3.21 3.56 -16.56
C ILE A 60 -4.34 2.63 -17.04
N PRO A 61 -5.38 2.33 -16.24
CA PRO A 61 -5.48 2.55 -14.80
C PRO A 61 -4.65 1.54 -13.99
N VAL A 62 -3.95 2.03 -12.98
CA VAL A 62 -3.21 1.22 -12.01
C VAL A 62 -4.16 0.77 -10.90
N LYS A 63 -4.28 -0.54 -10.72
CA LYS A 63 -5.12 -1.14 -9.68
C LYS A 63 -4.33 -1.61 -8.47
N ASP A 64 -3.16 -2.22 -8.60
CA ASP A 64 -2.32 -2.52 -7.45
C ASP A 64 -0.86 -2.52 -7.89
N VAL A 65 0.04 -2.39 -6.92
CA VAL A 65 1.48 -2.57 -7.08
C VAL A 65 1.91 -3.54 -6.00
N ILE A 66 2.65 -4.58 -6.36
CA ILE A 66 2.96 -5.71 -5.48
C ILE A 66 4.44 -6.06 -5.59
N GLU A 67 5.17 -6.13 -4.47
CA GLU A 67 6.57 -6.56 -4.47
C GLU A 67 6.68 -8.08 -4.54
N PRO A 68 7.42 -8.66 -5.51
CA PRO A 68 7.69 -10.10 -5.52
C PRO A 68 8.53 -10.51 -4.31
N ARG A 69 8.06 -11.53 -3.58
CA ARG A 69 8.73 -12.07 -2.40
C ARG A 69 8.43 -13.54 -2.17
N VAL A 70 9.26 -14.20 -1.35
CA VAL A 70 9.14 -15.63 -1.03
C VAL A 70 9.53 -15.93 0.41
N LYS A 71 8.74 -16.77 1.06
CA LYS A 71 9.05 -17.34 2.37
C LYS A 71 10.13 -18.42 2.22
N VAL A 72 11.28 -18.22 2.87
CA VAL A 72 12.42 -19.15 2.81
C VAL A 72 12.41 -20.08 4.02
N GLU A 73 12.18 -19.52 5.21
CA GLU A 73 12.15 -20.25 6.49
C GLU A 73 11.02 -19.76 7.39
N GLY A 74 10.52 -20.63 8.26
CA GLY A 74 9.42 -20.33 9.19
C GLY A 74 8.07 -20.86 8.71
N ASN A 75 7.04 -20.63 9.53
CA ASN A 75 5.67 -21.06 9.24
C ASN A 75 4.98 -20.10 8.25
N GLY A 76 3.97 -20.62 7.55
CA GLY A 76 3.15 -19.86 6.62
C GLY A 76 3.81 -19.62 5.26
N GLY A 77 3.26 -18.68 4.50
CA GLY A 77 3.75 -18.25 3.19
C GLY A 77 3.45 -16.78 2.95
N ILE A 78 3.52 -16.35 1.68
CA ILE A 78 3.18 -14.98 1.30
C ILE A 78 1.68 -14.89 1.02
N PHE A 79 1.07 -13.74 1.33
CA PHE A 79 -0.36 -13.47 1.14
C PHE A 79 -1.27 -14.54 1.79
N PRO A 80 -1.18 -14.74 3.12
CA PRO A 80 -1.98 -15.74 3.82
C PRO A 80 -3.48 -15.47 3.68
N GLY A 81 -4.23 -16.51 3.32
CA GLY A 81 -5.67 -16.41 3.00
C GLY A 81 -6.00 -16.09 1.55
N PHE A 82 -5.00 -15.75 0.73
CA PHE A 82 -5.15 -15.63 -0.72
C PHE A 82 -4.34 -16.69 -1.47
N ILE A 83 -3.02 -16.68 -1.29
CA ILE A 83 -2.10 -17.59 -2.00
C ILE A 83 -1.64 -18.72 -1.09
N SER A 84 -1.15 -18.37 0.09
CA SER A 84 -0.81 -19.34 1.13
C SER A 84 -1.99 -19.63 2.04
N LYS A 85 -1.86 -20.71 2.83
CA LYS A 85 -2.86 -21.07 3.86
C LYS A 85 -2.95 -19.96 4.91
N VAL A 86 -4.03 -19.98 5.68
CA VAL A 86 -4.32 -19.01 6.74
C VAL A 86 -3.50 -19.32 8.01
N ASP A 87 -2.18 -19.36 7.87
CA ASP A 87 -1.24 -19.45 8.99
C ASP A 87 -0.83 -18.04 9.42
N THR A 88 -0.61 -17.81 10.71
CA THR A 88 0.00 -16.55 11.19
C THR A 88 1.44 -16.44 10.66
N VAL A 89 1.75 -15.31 10.04
CA VAL A 89 3.05 -15.05 9.38
C VAL A 89 3.92 -14.11 10.24
N GLY A 90 5.01 -13.56 9.68
CA GLY A 90 5.86 -12.59 10.36
C GLY A 90 7.00 -13.17 11.19
N SER A 91 7.32 -14.46 11.06
CA SER A 91 8.48 -15.10 11.71
C SER A 91 9.34 -15.88 10.72
N GLY A 92 10.65 -15.99 10.97
CA GLY A 92 11.57 -16.76 10.13
C GLY A 92 12.30 -15.88 9.11
N LYS A 93 12.38 -16.31 7.85
CA LYS A 93 13.10 -15.59 6.79
C LYS A 93 12.25 -15.46 5.52
N THR A 94 12.20 -14.26 4.97
CA THR A 94 11.53 -13.93 3.72
C THR A 94 12.51 -13.19 2.81
N ASN A 95 12.67 -13.64 1.58
CA ASN A 95 13.45 -12.93 0.57
C ASN A 95 12.53 -12.06 -0.30
N VAL A 96 12.97 -10.86 -0.65
CA VAL A 96 12.25 -9.90 -1.51
C VAL A 96 13.09 -9.55 -2.73
N LEU A 97 12.45 -9.41 -3.89
CA LEU A 97 13.09 -8.95 -5.12
C LEU A 97 13.01 -7.42 -5.19
N LYS A 98 13.89 -6.76 -4.43
CA LYS A 98 13.84 -5.32 -4.19
C LYS A 98 14.19 -4.55 -5.46
N GLY A 99 13.30 -3.64 -5.87
CA GLY A 99 13.42 -2.89 -7.14
C GLY A 99 12.58 -3.48 -8.27
N ALA A 100 11.93 -4.63 -8.07
CA ALA A 100 10.91 -5.17 -8.96
C ALA A 100 9.50 -4.95 -8.38
N ALA A 101 8.52 -4.77 -9.25
CA ALA A 101 7.12 -4.76 -8.86
C ALA A 101 6.23 -5.41 -9.94
N VAL A 102 5.12 -5.98 -9.49
CA VAL A 102 4.01 -6.38 -10.35
C VAL A 102 2.94 -5.30 -10.24
N VAL A 103 2.58 -4.71 -11.36
CA VAL A 103 1.51 -3.72 -11.47
C VAL A 103 0.32 -4.37 -12.15
N THR A 104 -0.86 -4.27 -11.57
CA THR A 104 -2.08 -4.79 -12.20
C THR A 104 -2.89 -3.66 -12.83
N THR A 105 -3.44 -3.94 -14.02
CA THR A 105 -4.28 -2.99 -14.77
C THR A 105 -5.49 -3.71 -15.34
N GLY A 106 -6.56 -2.95 -15.56
CA GLY A 106 -7.80 -3.42 -16.17
C GLY A 106 -8.94 -2.47 -15.81
N LYS A 107 -9.98 -2.42 -16.64
CA LYS A 107 -11.13 -1.56 -16.40
C LYS A 107 -12.02 -2.13 -15.29
N ILE A 108 -11.95 -1.58 -14.07
CA ILE A 108 -12.78 -2.01 -12.94
C ILE A 108 -13.86 -0.96 -12.66
N VAL A 109 -13.45 0.20 -12.13
CA VAL A 109 -14.35 1.34 -11.87
C VAL A 109 -14.05 2.55 -12.75
N GLY A 110 -12.80 2.73 -13.18
CA GLY A 110 -12.35 3.86 -13.98
C GLY A 110 -12.07 5.15 -13.19
N PHE A 111 -12.91 5.50 -12.20
CA PHE A 111 -12.83 6.80 -11.52
C PHE A 111 -11.91 6.82 -10.29
N GLN A 112 -11.65 5.68 -9.64
CA GLN A 112 -10.79 5.58 -8.44
C GLN A 112 -9.68 4.54 -8.66
N GLU A 113 -8.89 4.83 -9.68
CA GLU A 113 -7.70 4.10 -10.09
C GLU A 113 -6.56 5.12 -10.29
N GLY A 114 -5.37 4.71 -10.72
CA GLY A 114 -4.21 5.62 -10.78
C GLY A 114 -3.37 5.60 -12.05
N ILE A 115 -2.40 6.51 -12.10
CA ILE A 115 -1.39 6.64 -13.13
C ILE A 115 -0.01 6.39 -12.54
N ILE A 116 0.81 5.61 -13.28
CA ILE A 116 2.26 5.58 -13.11
C ILE A 116 2.89 6.03 -14.43
N ASP A 117 3.58 7.16 -14.39
CA ASP A 117 4.50 7.58 -15.44
C ASP A 117 5.92 7.14 -15.09
N MET A 118 6.60 6.49 -16.03
CA MET A 118 7.97 6.00 -15.81
C MET A 118 9.04 7.06 -16.06
N SER A 119 8.67 8.20 -16.67
CA SER A 119 9.53 9.37 -16.88
C SER A 119 8.71 10.67 -16.86
N GLY A 120 9.36 11.83 -17.00
CA GLY A 120 8.68 13.12 -17.03
C GLY A 120 8.18 13.59 -15.67
N GLU A 121 7.17 14.46 -15.67
CA GLU A 121 6.66 15.12 -14.46
C GLU A 121 6.01 14.13 -13.49
N GLY A 122 5.14 13.25 -13.99
CA GLY A 122 4.45 12.25 -13.15
C GLY A 122 5.39 11.31 -12.40
N ALA A 123 6.53 10.96 -13.02
CA ALA A 123 7.54 10.10 -12.41
C ALA A 123 8.21 10.69 -11.15
N LYS A 124 8.13 12.01 -10.96
CA LYS A 124 8.67 12.65 -9.74
C LYS A 124 7.81 12.40 -8.51
N TYR A 125 6.52 12.12 -8.70
CA TYR A 125 5.55 12.03 -7.61
C TYR A 125 5.27 10.58 -7.19
N THR A 126 5.40 9.60 -8.09
CA THR A 126 5.19 8.19 -7.74
C THR A 126 6.49 7.46 -7.41
N PRO A 127 6.57 6.70 -6.29
CA PRO A 127 7.72 5.85 -6.00
C PRO A 127 7.88 4.71 -7.01
N PHE A 128 6.79 4.31 -7.68
CA PHE A 128 6.75 3.19 -8.61
C PHE A 128 7.35 3.52 -9.99
N SER A 129 7.72 4.78 -10.24
CA SER A 129 8.57 5.13 -11.40
C SER A 129 10.01 4.63 -11.25
N LYS A 130 10.42 4.25 -10.03
CA LYS A 130 11.77 3.77 -9.70
C LYS A 130 11.87 2.24 -9.65
N THR A 131 10.76 1.53 -9.81
CA THR A 131 10.72 0.07 -9.87
C THR A 131 10.72 -0.42 -11.33
N ASN A 132 11.31 -1.60 -11.55
CA ASN A 132 11.10 -2.36 -12.77
C ASN A 132 9.73 -3.04 -12.68
N ASN A 133 8.79 -2.60 -13.51
CA ASN A 133 7.39 -2.99 -13.41
C ASN A 133 7.06 -4.06 -14.46
N LEU A 134 6.67 -5.25 -14.00
CA LEU A 134 5.88 -6.17 -14.81
C LEU A 134 4.42 -5.74 -14.71
N VAL A 135 3.81 -5.41 -15.84
CA VAL A 135 2.42 -4.98 -15.91
C VAL A 135 1.55 -6.14 -16.39
N VAL A 136 0.59 -6.54 -15.55
CA VAL A 136 -0.42 -7.57 -15.84
C VAL A 136 -1.69 -6.85 -16.26
N VAL A 137 -1.98 -6.87 -17.56
CA VAL A 137 -3.17 -6.25 -18.16
C VAL A 137 -4.26 -7.31 -18.27
N CYS A 138 -5.39 -7.10 -17.60
CA CYS A 138 -6.49 -8.06 -17.57
C CYS A 138 -7.77 -7.44 -18.13
N GLU A 139 -8.34 -8.07 -19.16
CA GLU A 139 -9.58 -7.63 -19.80
C GLU A 139 -10.73 -8.58 -19.46
N PRO A 140 -11.84 -8.08 -18.90
CA PRO A 140 -12.99 -8.92 -18.58
C PRO A 140 -13.79 -9.26 -19.84
N LYS A 141 -14.53 -10.37 -19.82
CA LYS A 141 -15.59 -10.63 -20.79
C LYS A 141 -16.76 -9.66 -20.56
N GLU A 142 -17.55 -9.44 -21.61
CA GLU A 142 -18.77 -8.66 -21.52
C GLU A 142 -19.72 -9.22 -20.45
N GLY A 143 -20.28 -8.33 -19.62
CA GLY A 143 -21.23 -8.69 -18.55
C GLY A 143 -20.60 -9.09 -17.21
N VAL A 144 -19.28 -9.24 -17.12
CA VAL A 144 -18.58 -9.40 -15.84
C VAL A 144 -18.65 -8.09 -15.07
N ASN A 145 -19.13 -8.16 -13.83
CA ASN A 145 -19.28 -6.94 -13.04
C ASN A 145 -17.94 -6.51 -12.41
N GLN A 146 -17.87 -5.25 -11.98
CA GLN A 146 -16.66 -4.65 -11.41
C GLN A 146 -16.10 -5.39 -10.17
N TYR A 147 -16.95 -6.00 -9.34
CA TYR A 147 -16.50 -6.73 -8.15
C TYR A 147 -15.83 -8.06 -8.52
N GLU A 148 -16.44 -8.79 -9.45
CA GLU A 148 -15.83 -10.01 -9.98
C GLU A 148 -14.52 -9.71 -10.70
N HIS A 149 -14.49 -8.63 -11.49
CA HIS A 149 -13.27 -8.25 -12.19
C HIS A 149 -12.16 -7.85 -11.21
N GLU A 150 -12.46 -7.04 -10.19
CA GLU A 150 -11.48 -6.65 -9.17
C GLU A 150 -10.85 -7.86 -8.48
N GLU A 151 -11.69 -8.82 -8.05
CA GLU A 151 -11.23 -10.04 -7.38
C GLU A 151 -10.26 -10.83 -8.27
N ILE A 152 -10.57 -10.94 -9.56
CA ILE A 152 -9.70 -11.64 -10.53
C ILE A 152 -8.38 -10.90 -10.69
N VAL A 153 -8.41 -9.59 -10.95
CA VAL A 153 -7.21 -8.76 -11.15
C VAL A 153 -6.29 -8.83 -9.93
N ARG A 154 -6.85 -8.71 -8.73
CA ARG A 154 -6.12 -8.86 -7.47
C ARG A 154 -5.45 -10.22 -7.36
N THR A 155 -6.21 -11.29 -7.62
CA THR A 155 -5.71 -12.67 -7.54
C THR A 155 -4.59 -12.92 -8.55
N LEU A 156 -4.72 -12.43 -9.79
CA LEU A 156 -3.67 -12.53 -10.81
C LEU A 156 -2.39 -11.81 -10.38
N GLY A 157 -2.52 -10.61 -9.82
CA GLY A 157 -1.39 -9.86 -9.27
C GLY A 157 -0.64 -10.64 -8.18
N PHE A 158 -1.35 -11.18 -7.19
CA PHE A 158 -0.74 -11.95 -6.10
C PHE A 158 -0.06 -13.24 -6.59
N LYS A 159 -0.68 -13.95 -7.54
CA LYS A 159 -0.05 -15.13 -8.17
C LYS A 159 1.21 -14.76 -8.93
N ALA A 160 1.16 -13.70 -9.74
CA ALA A 160 2.33 -13.23 -10.50
C ALA A 160 3.48 -12.83 -9.58
N ALA A 161 3.20 -12.03 -8.54
CA ALA A 161 4.21 -11.61 -7.58
C ALA A 161 4.80 -12.80 -6.79
N THR A 162 3.98 -13.78 -6.40
CA THR A 162 4.45 -14.98 -5.71
C THR A 162 5.31 -15.85 -6.61
N TYR A 163 4.89 -16.04 -7.87
CA TYR A 163 5.64 -16.80 -8.87
C TYR A 163 7.03 -16.19 -9.09
N LEU A 164 7.09 -14.88 -9.38
CA LEU A 164 8.36 -14.19 -9.58
C LEU A 164 9.22 -14.22 -8.31
N GLY A 165 8.62 -13.99 -7.14
CA GLY A 165 9.31 -14.05 -5.85
C GLY A 165 9.96 -15.40 -5.58
N SER A 166 9.36 -16.50 -6.04
CA SER A 166 9.87 -17.86 -5.82
C SER A 166 11.28 -18.09 -6.37
N PHE A 167 11.67 -17.36 -7.42
CA PHE A 167 13.02 -17.42 -8.00
C PHE A 167 14.09 -16.73 -7.14
N GLY A 168 13.70 -16.04 -6.06
CA GLY A 168 14.60 -15.51 -5.05
C GLY A 168 14.87 -16.47 -3.88
N LYS A 169 14.26 -17.66 -3.85
CA LYS A 169 14.28 -18.54 -2.65
C LYS A 169 15.68 -19.02 -2.28
N ASP A 170 16.44 -19.49 -3.26
CA ASP A 170 17.77 -20.08 -3.06
C ASP A 170 18.91 -19.08 -3.34
N ILE A 171 18.56 -17.80 -3.54
CA ILE A 171 19.53 -16.72 -3.79
C ILE A 171 20.00 -16.14 -2.46
N THR A 172 21.31 -15.92 -2.35
CA THR A 172 21.89 -15.19 -1.21
C THR A 172 21.52 -13.71 -1.31
N PRO A 173 20.81 -13.13 -0.33
CA PRO A 173 20.44 -11.72 -0.36
C PRO A 173 21.66 -10.78 -0.33
N ASP A 174 21.54 -9.64 -1.01
CA ASP A 174 22.54 -8.56 -1.02
C ASP A 174 22.55 -7.79 0.32
N GLU A 175 21.38 -7.61 0.91
CA GLU A 175 21.17 -6.98 2.21
C GLU A 175 20.24 -7.85 3.06
N THR A 176 20.42 -7.86 4.38
CA THR A 176 19.52 -8.54 5.30
C THR A 176 19.15 -7.61 6.44
N LYS A 177 17.86 -7.35 6.64
CA LYS A 177 17.32 -6.63 7.80
C LYS A 177 16.61 -7.61 8.74
N VAL A 178 16.78 -7.41 10.04
CA VAL A 178 16.14 -8.25 11.08
C VAL A 178 15.22 -7.37 11.91
N TYR A 179 13.98 -7.83 12.07
CA TYR A 179 12.97 -7.20 12.89
C TYR A 179 12.54 -8.16 13.98
N GLU A 180 12.41 -7.66 15.21
CA GLU A 180 11.98 -8.47 16.35
C GLU A 180 11.07 -7.66 17.27
N THR A 181 9.92 -8.25 17.60
CA THR A 181 9.03 -7.80 18.67
C THR A 181 8.81 -8.95 19.63
N LEU A 182 9.14 -8.79 20.90
CA LEU A 182 8.94 -9.83 21.92
C LEU A 182 7.47 -9.89 22.37
N PRO A 183 7.04 -10.98 23.04
CA PRO A 183 5.76 -10.98 23.75
C PRO A 183 5.63 -9.75 24.67
N LEU A 184 4.45 -9.13 24.71
CA LEU A 184 4.23 -7.81 25.34
C LEU A 184 4.88 -7.63 26.72
N LEU A 185 4.67 -8.57 27.65
CA LEU A 185 5.22 -8.45 29.00
C LEU A 185 6.75 -8.55 29.04
N GLU A 186 7.36 -9.29 28.11
CA GLU A 186 8.80 -9.37 27.95
C GLU A 186 9.34 -8.11 27.27
N GLN A 187 8.63 -7.61 26.27
CA GLN A 187 8.94 -6.39 25.55
C GLN A 187 8.98 -5.16 26.48
N VAL A 188 7.98 -5.02 27.35
CA VAL A 188 7.92 -3.95 28.35
C VAL A 188 9.06 -4.08 29.36
N LYS A 189 9.39 -5.30 29.82
CA LYS A 189 10.49 -5.52 30.77
C LYS A 189 11.87 -5.29 30.17
N LYS A 190 12.05 -5.51 28.87
CA LYS A 190 13.33 -5.34 28.18
C LYS A 190 13.77 -3.88 28.11
N TYR A 191 12.81 -2.95 28.00
CA TYR A 191 13.06 -1.50 27.94
C TYR A 191 12.17 -0.75 28.94
N PRO A 192 12.43 -0.87 30.25
CA PRO A 192 11.53 -0.35 31.28
C PRO A 192 11.50 1.18 31.34
N ASP A 193 12.59 1.85 30.94
CA ASP A 193 12.77 3.30 31.06
C ASP A 193 12.41 4.08 29.79
N LEU A 194 12.08 3.39 28.70
CA LEU A 194 11.71 4.01 27.42
C LEU A 194 10.19 4.22 27.31
N PRO A 195 9.75 5.33 26.68
CA PRO A 195 8.33 5.54 26.42
C PRO A 195 7.79 4.45 25.49
N LYS A 196 6.62 3.92 25.82
CA LYS A 196 5.93 2.85 25.10
C LYS A 196 5.15 3.46 23.94
N VAL A 197 5.47 3.04 22.72
CA VAL A 197 4.86 3.54 21.49
C VAL A 197 4.07 2.43 20.82
N VAL A 198 2.84 2.72 20.41
CA VAL A 198 1.99 1.84 19.60
C VAL A 198 1.66 2.55 18.29
N TYR A 199 1.57 1.80 17.20
CA TYR A 199 1.09 2.33 15.93
C TYR A 199 -0.37 1.95 15.72
N VAL A 200 -1.26 2.92 15.59
CA VAL A 200 -2.65 2.73 15.20
C VAL A 200 -2.70 2.81 13.69
N TYR A 201 -2.87 1.66 13.06
CA TYR A 201 -2.86 1.53 11.61
C TYR A 201 -4.30 1.41 11.09
N MET A 202 -4.85 2.50 10.58
CA MET A 202 -6.18 2.48 9.99
C MET A 202 -6.13 1.82 8.61
N LEU A 203 -7.14 0.99 8.32
CA LEU A 203 -7.26 0.26 7.07
C LEU A 203 -8.56 0.68 6.39
N GLN A 204 -8.45 1.01 5.10
CA GLN A 204 -9.59 1.35 4.27
C GLN A 204 -10.62 0.20 4.26
N SER A 205 -11.84 0.50 4.69
CA SER A 205 -12.88 -0.52 4.97
C SER A 205 -14.31 -0.02 4.73
N GLN A 206 -14.49 0.81 3.71
CA GLN A 206 -15.77 1.47 3.43
C GLN A 206 -16.73 0.62 2.57
N GLY A 207 -16.28 -0.50 2.01
CA GLY A 207 -17.06 -1.29 1.06
C GLY A 207 -17.03 -0.69 -0.35
N LEU A 208 -17.85 -1.22 -1.27
CA LEU A 208 -17.92 -0.73 -2.66
C LEU A 208 -16.56 -0.71 -3.39
N LEU A 209 -15.68 -1.69 -3.12
CA LEU A 209 -14.30 -1.79 -3.61
C LEU A 209 -13.29 -0.90 -2.87
N HIS A 210 -13.67 -0.25 -1.78
CA HIS A 210 -12.77 0.35 -0.79
C HIS A 210 -12.46 -0.66 0.33
N ASP A 211 -11.88 -1.80 -0.05
CA ASP A 211 -11.67 -2.92 0.87
C ASP A 211 -10.18 -3.29 0.97
N THR A 212 -9.60 -3.10 2.15
CA THR A 212 -8.31 -3.66 2.55
C THR A 212 -8.52 -5.02 3.19
N TYR A 213 -7.63 -5.97 2.95
CA TYR A 213 -7.78 -7.34 3.45
C TYR A 213 -6.71 -7.68 4.48
N VAL A 214 -7.13 -8.33 5.55
CA VAL A 214 -6.28 -8.84 6.63
C VAL A 214 -6.44 -10.36 6.69
N TYR A 215 -5.37 -11.12 6.39
CA TYR A 215 -5.41 -12.58 6.31
C TYR A 215 -6.52 -13.13 5.39
N GLY A 216 -6.77 -12.46 4.26
CA GLY A 216 -7.84 -12.81 3.31
C GLY A 216 -9.24 -12.38 3.73
N VAL A 217 -9.40 -11.79 4.92
CA VAL A 217 -10.67 -11.26 5.41
C VAL A 217 -10.71 -9.76 5.18
N ASP A 218 -11.76 -9.31 4.54
CA ASP A 218 -12.06 -7.88 4.40
C ASP A 218 -12.09 -7.18 5.77
N ALA A 219 -11.29 -6.12 5.91
CA ALA A 219 -11.10 -5.39 7.16
C ALA A 219 -12.43 -4.94 7.76
N LYS A 220 -13.46 -4.61 6.97
CA LYS A 220 -14.77 -4.17 7.49
C LYS A 220 -15.49 -5.21 8.35
N LYS A 221 -15.06 -6.47 8.28
CA LYS A 221 -15.65 -7.59 9.03
C LYS A 221 -14.94 -7.88 10.35
N ILE A 222 -13.81 -7.23 10.62
CA ILE A 222 -13.07 -7.40 11.87
C ILE A 222 -13.29 -6.19 12.79
N ILE A 223 -13.07 -6.41 14.08
CA ILE A 223 -12.95 -5.32 15.05
C ILE A 223 -11.46 -4.96 15.19
N PRO A 224 -11.15 -3.76 15.70
CA PRO A 224 -9.76 -3.36 15.93
C PRO A 224 -9.01 -4.40 16.75
N THR A 225 -7.81 -4.74 16.30
CA THR A 225 -7.06 -5.91 16.78
C THR A 225 -5.56 -5.58 16.82
N PHE A 226 -4.86 -6.16 17.80
CA PHE A 226 -3.40 -6.08 17.85
C PHE A 226 -2.77 -7.11 16.90
N ILE A 227 -1.76 -6.69 16.15
CA ILE A 227 -0.90 -7.57 15.35
C ILE A 227 0.57 -7.26 15.60
N TYR A 228 1.43 -8.25 15.43
CA TYR A 228 2.86 -7.99 15.37
C TYR A 228 3.21 -7.24 14.07
N PRO A 229 4.09 -6.21 14.12
CA PRO A 229 4.37 -5.41 12.94
C PRO A 229 5.01 -6.21 11.80
N THR A 230 5.75 -7.27 12.11
CA THR A 230 6.39 -8.15 11.11
C THR A 230 5.40 -8.97 10.29
N GLU A 231 4.15 -9.15 10.75
CA GLU A 231 3.12 -9.85 9.96
C GLU A 231 2.82 -9.12 8.66
N VAL A 232 2.87 -7.79 8.71
CA VAL A 232 2.67 -6.90 7.56
C VAL A 232 3.70 -7.17 6.46
N PHE A 233 4.95 -7.44 6.82
CA PHE A 233 6.04 -7.76 5.88
C PHE A 233 5.93 -9.15 5.23
N ASP A 234 4.99 -10.01 5.62
CA ASP A 234 4.70 -11.26 4.90
C ASP A 234 3.38 -11.19 4.10
N GLY A 235 2.81 -9.99 3.98
CA GLY A 235 1.57 -9.76 3.22
C GLY A 235 0.32 -10.16 3.99
N ALA A 236 0.34 -10.10 5.33
CA ALA A 236 -0.86 -10.28 6.13
C ALA A 236 -1.93 -9.20 5.83
N ILE A 237 -1.51 -8.02 5.39
CA ILE A 237 -2.37 -6.93 4.94
C ILE A 237 -2.08 -6.66 3.46
N VAL A 238 -3.12 -6.61 2.64
CA VAL A 238 -3.03 -6.35 1.20
C VAL A 238 -4.16 -5.44 0.72
N SER A 239 -3.91 -4.71 -0.37
CA SER A 239 -4.87 -3.77 -0.93
C SER A 239 -5.86 -4.48 -1.85
N GLY A 240 -7.15 -4.21 -1.65
CA GLY A 240 -8.20 -4.37 -2.67
C GLY A 240 -8.83 -3.03 -3.04
N ASN A 241 -8.25 -1.90 -2.59
CA ASN A 241 -8.87 -0.58 -2.61
C ASN A 241 -8.95 0.00 -4.03
N CYS A 242 -10.10 0.53 -4.41
CA CYS A 242 -10.29 1.48 -5.51
C CYS A 242 -10.62 2.84 -4.88
N VAL A 243 -9.61 3.59 -4.40
CA VAL A 243 -9.76 4.94 -3.83
C VAL A 243 -8.90 5.91 -4.66
N SER A 244 -8.77 7.18 -4.27
CA SER A 244 -7.85 8.11 -4.92
C SER A 244 -6.45 7.49 -5.04
N ALA A 245 -5.79 7.70 -6.16
CA ALA A 245 -4.55 7.00 -6.41
C ALA A 245 -3.40 7.47 -5.50
N CYS A 246 -3.41 8.75 -5.14
CA CYS A 246 -2.34 9.42 -4.42
C CYS A 246 -2.18 8.98 -2.97
N ASP A 247 -3.29 8.74 -2.27
CA ASP A 247 -3.38 8.43 -0.84
C ASP A 247 -3.62 6.93 -0.56
N LYS A 248 -3.99 6.16 -1.59
CA LYS A 248 -4.04 4.71 -1.53
C LYS A 248 -2.70 4.09 -1.12
N ASN A 249 -2.77 3.03 -0.33
CA ASN A 249 -1.66 2.13 -0.06
C ASN A 249 -1.77 0.86 -0.92
N PRO A 250 -1.02 0.75 -2.04
CA PRO A 250 -0.85 -0.53 -2.74
C PRO A 250 -0.29 -1.62 -1.82
N SER A 251 -0.47 -2.89 -2.20
CA SER A 251 0.10 -4.03 -1.46
C SER A 251 1.62 -3.91 -1.28
N TYR A 252 2.33 -3.29 -2.24
CA TYR A 252 3.75 -2.96 -2.13
C TYR A 252 4.04 -2.09 -0.90
N VAL A 253 3.22 -1.06 -0.67
CA VAL A 253 3.35 -0.11 0.45
C VAL A 253 3.05 -0.81 1.77
N HIS A 254 1.95 -1.56 1.85
CA HIS A 254 1.65 -2.37 3.04
C HIS A 254 2.86 -3.24 3.39
N MET A 255 3.37 -3.99 2.43
CA MET A 255 4.46 -4.93 2.67
C MET A 255 5.87 -4.31 2.85
N ASN A 256 6.01 -3.00 2.63
CA ASN A 256 7.22 -2.19 2.85
C ASN A 256 6.87 -0.98 3.73
N HIS A 257 6.08 -1.20 4.78
CA HIS A 257 5.44 -0.12 5.51
C HIS A 257 6.45 0.83 6.19
N PRO A 258 6.55 2.10 5.74
CA PRO A 258 7.59 3.03 6.19
C PRO A 258 7.48 3.38 7.68
N VAL A 259 6.28 3.68 8.19
CA VAL A 259 6.06 3.91 9.63
C VAL A 259 6.54 2.74 10.50
N ILE A 260 6.29 1.50 10.08
CA ILE A 260 6.75 0.31 10.82
C ILE A 260 8.27 0.17 10.75
N GLU A 261 8.88 0.37 9.57
CA GLU A 261 10.34 0.33 9.42
C GLU A 261 11.01 1.38 10.32
N ASP A 262 10.56 2.64 10.26
CA ASP A 262 11.11 3.75 11.05
C ASP A 262 10.93 3.54 12.55
N LEU A 263 9.77 3.00 12.98
CA LEU A 263 9.53 2.63 14.37
C LEU A 263 10.49 1.54 14.86
N TYR A 264 10.84 0.57 14.01
CA TYR A 264 11.85 -0.43 14.33
C TYR A 264 13.27 0.17 14.41
N GLU A 265 13.61 1.13 13.56
CA GLU A 265 14.95 1.75 13.56
C GLU A 265 15.28 2.48 14.86
N LYS A 266 14.25 2.98 15.56
CA LYS A 266 14.40 3.71 16.83
C LYS A 266 13.97 2.91 18.06
N HIS A 267 13.45 1.70 17.85
CA HIS A 267 13.02 0.78 18.89
C HIS A 267 14.19 0.37 19.82
N GLY A 268 13.97 0.45 21.14
CA GLY A 268 14.98 0.12 22.14
C GLY A 268 16.07 1.19 22.31
N VAL A 269 15.96 2.32 21.61
CA VAL A 269 16.89 3.45 21.68
C VAL A 269 16.16 4.71 22.15
N GLU A 270 15.18 5.18 21.38
CA GLU A 270 14.40 6.39 21.71
C GLU A 270 13.06 6.05 22.38
N TYR A 271 12.48 4.91 22.01
CA TYR A 271 11.21 4.41 22.53
C TYR A 271 11.11 2.89 22.46
N ASN A 272 10.15 2.32 23.18
CA ASN A 272 9.79 0.91 23.13
C ASN A 272 8.57 0.72 22.22
N PHE A 273 8.80 0.43 20.95
CA PHE A 273 7.72 0.10 20.02
C PHE A 273 7.08 -1.27 20.38
N LEU A 274 5.81 -1.25 20.77
CA LEU A 274 5.10 -2.43 21.30
C LEU A 274 4.37 -3.24 20.23
N GLY A 275 4.03 -2.63 19.09
CA GLY A 275 3.35 -3.28 17.98
C GLY A 275 2.27 -2.41 17.35
N CYS A 276 1.43 -3.04 16.51
CA CYS A 276 0.40 -2.34 15.75
C CYS A 276 -1.00 -2.69 16.27
N VAL A 277 -1.88 -1.69 16.37
CA VAL A 277 -3.32 -1.88 16.48
C VAL A 277 -3.91 -1.53 15.13
N ILE A 278 -4.35 -2.53 14.37
CA ILE A 278 -5.10 -2.28 13.15
C ILE A 278 -6.53 -1.89 13.49
N THR A 279 -7.08 -0.95 12.73
CA THR A 279 -8.46 -0.47 12.92
C THR A 279 -9.10 -0.14 11.58
N ASN A 280 -10.38 0.22 11.63
CA ASN A 280 -11.25 0.33 10.47
C ASN A 280 -11.58 1.78 10.14
N GLU A 281 -11.65 2.08 8.85
CA GLU A 281 -12.29 3.28 8.31
C GLU A 281 -13.68 2.93 7.82
N ASN A 282 -14.70 3.24 8.62
CA ASN A 282 -16.08 2.85 8.33
C ASN A 282 -16.87 4.02 7.76
N VAL A 283 -17.94 3.73 7.02
CA VAL A 283 -18.84 4.79 6.51
C VAL A 283 -19.79 5.30 7.60
N TYR A 284 -20.40 4.39 8.38
CA TYR A 284 -21.45 4.76 9.32
C TYR A 284 -20.88 5.22 10.66
N LEU A 285 -21.41 6.32 11.19
CA LEU A 285 -20.99 6.91 12.46
C LEU A 285 -20.97 5.90 13.63
N ALA A 286 -21.97 5.02 13.73
CA ALA A 286 -22.03 4.01 14.79
C ALA A 286 -20.84 3.03 14.73
N ASP A 287 -20.39 2.69 13.52
CA ASP A 287 -19.24 1.82 13.30
C ASP A 287 -17.93 2.58 13.57
N LYS A 288 -17.81 3.84 13.15
CA LYS A 288 -16.68 4.73 13.52
C LYS A 288 -16.52 4.82 15.04
N VAL A 289 -17.63 5.04 15.75
CA VAL A 289 -17.67 5.09 17.22
C VAL A 289 -17.27 3.76 17.83
N ARG A 290 -17.72 2.63 17.28
CA ARG A 290 -17.36 1.29 17.76
C ARG A 290 -15.87 1.04 17.61
N SER A 291 -15.33 1.26 16.41
CA SER A 291 -13.94 1.00 16.07
C SER A 291 -13.01 1.88 16.90
N SER A 292 -13.21 3.20 16.88
CA SER A 292 -12.36 4.12 17.67
C SER A 292 -12.44 3.89 19.18
N SER A 293 -13.60 3.49 19.73
CA SER A 293 -13.70 3.11 21.16
C SER A 293 -12.89 1.85 21.47
N TYR A 294 -12.91 0.86 20.58
CA TYR A 294 -12.13 -0.37 20.76
C TYR A 294 -10.63 -0.11 20.59
N THR A 295 -10.23 0.70 19.60
CA THR A 295 -8.85 1.15 19.41
C THR A 295 -8.32 1.82 20.68
N ALA A 296 -9.03 2.84 21.19
CA ALA A 296 -8.58 3.58 22.37
C ALA A 296 -8.46 2.69 23.62
N LYS A 297 -9.40 1.74 23.80
CA LYS A 297 -9.33 0.73 24.86
C LYS A 297 -8.11 -0.17 24.69
N LEU A 298 -7.83 -0.66 23.47
CA LEU A 298 -6.69 -1.56 23.22
C LEU A 298 -5.36 -0.85 23.43
N VAL A 299 -5.22 0.39 22.95
CA VAL A 299 -4.02 1.21 23.15
C VAL A 299 -3.72 1.42 24.64
N GLU A 300 -4.74 1.75 25.44
CA GLU A 300 -4.60 1.86 26.90
C GLU A 300 -4.31 0.52 27.57
N PHE A 301 -4.95 -0.56 27.12
CA PHE A 301 -4.70 -1.91 27.63
C PHE A 301 -3.25 -2.38 27.40
N LEU A 302 -2.66 -1.99 26.26
CA LEU A 302 -1.23 -2.22 25.96
C LEU A 302 -0.30 -1.32 26.80
N GLY A 303 -0.85 -0.28 27.45
CA GLY A 303 -0.11 0.66 28.27
C GLY A 303 0.73 1.64 27.46
N ALA A 304 0.27 2.07 26.28
CA ALA A 304 1.02 3.03 25.46
C ALA A 304 1.14 4.41 26.13
N ASP A 305 2.31 5.02 26.02
CA ASP A 305 2.55 6.42 26.42
C ASP A 305 2.28 7.38 25.25
N ALA A 306 2.51 6.92 24.02
CA ALA A 306 2.21 7.65 22.78
C ALA A 306 1.74 6.71 21.66
N VAL A 307 1.00 7.28 20.71
CA VAL A 307 0.62 6.61 19.47
C VAL A 307 0.92 7.46 18.24
N ILE A 308 1.31 6.76 17.18
CA ILE A 308 1.24 7.28 15.81
C ILE A 308 -0.05 6.73 15.19
N ILE A 309 -0.80 7.56 14.48
CA ILE A 309 -2.04 7.18 13.81
C ILE A 309 -1.92 7.61 12.35
N SER A 310 -2.07 6.69 11.40
CA SER A 310 -2.22 7.04 9.99
C SER A 310 -3.52 6.51 9.44
N GLU A 311 -4.04 7.20 8.42
CA GLU A 311 -5.20 6.79 7.64
C GLU A 311 -4.83 6.30 6.22
N GLU A 312 -5.83 5.85 5.48
CA GLU A 312 -5.75 5.55 4.05
C GLU A 312 -6.97 6.09 3.27
N GLY A 313 -6.75 7.14 2.50
CA GLY A 313 -7.78 7.85 1.76
C GLY A 313 -8.30 9.05 2.53
N PHE A 314 -9.12 9.85 1.86
CA PHE A 314 -9.51 11.18 2.33
C PHE A 314 -11.02 11.36 2.55
N GLY A 315 -11.38 12.40 3.29
CA GLY A 315 -12.75 12.86 3.49
C GLY A 315 -13.47 12.08 4.58
N ASN A 316 -13.94 10.86 4.29
CA ASN A 316 -14.60 10.04 5.31
C ASN A 316 -13.61 9.43 6.33
N PRO A 317 -12.41 8.93 5.94
CA PRO A 317 -11.37 8.52 6.88
C PRO A 317 -10.93 9.60 7.87
N ASP A 318 -10.91 10.89 7.47
CA ASP A 318 -10.50 12.00 8.34
C ASP A 318 -11.30 12.03 9.65
N ALA A 319 -12.60 11.70 9.59
CA ALA A 319 -13.46 11.61 10.76
C ALA A 319 -13.12 10.40 11.66
N ASP A 320 -12.65 9.29 11.09
CA ASP A 320 -12.11 8.16 11.86
C ASP A 320 -10.77 8.53 12.51
N LEU A 321 -9.88 9.19 11.78
CA LEU A 321 -8.58 9.67 12.27
C LEU A 321 -8.75 10.60 13.47
N VAL A 322 -9.59 11.64 13.32
CA VAL A 322 -9.91 12.59 14.38
C VAL A 322 -10.61 11.93 15.57
N MET A 323 -11.49 10.95 15.33
CA MET A 323 -12.17 10.24 16.42
C MET A 323 -11.23 9.31 17.20
N ASN A 324 -10.30 8.63 16.53
CA ASN A 324 -9.23 7.87 17.18
C ASN A 324 -8.35 8.81 18.00
N CYS A 325 -7.89 9.92 17.42
CA CYS A 325 -7.12 10.94 18.13
C CYS A 325 -7.82 11.38 19.40
N ASN A 326 -9.07 11.86 19.30
CA ASN A 326 -9.82 12.41 20.43
C ASN A 326 -9.96 11.42 21.59
N LYS A 327 -10.32 10.17 21.30
CA LYS A 327 -10.56 9.15 22.33
C LYS A 327 -9.27 8.65 22.97
N ILE A 328 -8.17 8.62 22.22
CA ILE A 328 -6.85 8.22 22.75
C ILE A 328 -6.28 9.36 23.62
N SER A 329 -6.36 10.61 23.15
CA SER A 329 -5.93 11.78 23.93
C SER A 329 -6.71 11.91 25.26
N GLU A 330 -8.01 11.58 25.28
CA GLU A 330 -8.84 11.56 26.50
C GLU A 330 -8.34 10.56 27.57
N LYS A 331 -7.51 9.59 27.19
CA LYS A 331 -6.87 8.64 28.10
C LYS A 331 -5.50 9.13 28.61
N GLY A 332 -5.11 10.35 28.24
CA GLY A 332 -3.82 10.94 28.61
C GLY A 332 -2.64 10.41 27.78
N ILE A 333 -2.90 9.75 26.65
CA ILE A 333 -1.90 9.17 25.76
C ILE A 333 -1.61 10.18 24.64
N LYS A 334 -0.33 10.38 24.31
CA LYS A 334 0.09 11.33 23.28
C LYS A 334 -0.28 10.84 21.88
N THR A 335 -0.73 11.73 21.00
CA THR A 335 -1.18 11.37 19.64
C THR A 335 -0.44 12.15 18.56
N VAL A 336 0.15 11.43 17.61
CA VAL A 336 0.74 11.98 16.39
C VAL A 336 -0.04 11.45 15.19
N LEU A 337 -0.55 12.35 14.36
CA LEU A 337 -1.34 11.99 13.17
C LEU A 337 -0.46 12.08 11.92
N ILE A 338 -0.65 11.15 10.99
CA ILE A 338 -0.10 11.19 9.63
C ILE A 338 -1.29 11.09 8.66
N THR A 339 -1.37 12.04 7.74
CA THR A 339 -2.50 12.22 6.79
C THR A 339 -1.97 12.93 5.54
N ASP A 340 -2.80 13.17 4.54
CA ASP A 340 -2.52 14.12 3.47
C ASP A 340 -3.45 15.34 3.55
N GLU A 341 -3.45 16.19 2.52
CA GLU A 341 -4.28 17.38 2.51
C GLU A 341 -5.09 17.49 1.22
N TYR A 342 -6.36 17.84 1.35
CA TYR A 342 -7.23 18.23 0.23
C TYR A 342 -7.56 19.72 0.35
N ALA A 343 -6.52 20.55 0.29
CA ALA A 343 -6.57 21.99 0.56
C ALA A 343 -6.91 22.84 -0.68
N GLY A 344 -7.41 22.22 -1.76
CA GLY A 344 -7.69 22.87 -3.03
C GLY A 344 -6.41 23.25 -3.80
N GLN A 345 -6.56 23.60 -5.08
CA GLN A 345 -5.44 23.81 -6.01
C GLN A 345 -4.47 24.93 -5.59
N ASN A 346 -4.95 25.89 -4.79
CA ASN A 346 -4.15 26.99 -4.24
C ASN A 346 -3.74 26.78 -2.78
N GLY A 347 -4.07 25.64 -2.17
CA GLY A 347 -3.76 25.32 -0.78
C GLY A 347 -4.49 26.17 0.26
N ALA A 348 -5.61 26.81 -0.09
CA ALA A 348 -6.32 27.75 0.77
C ALA A 348 -7.62 27.19 1.38
N SER A 349 -8.07 26.01 0.97
CA SER A 349 -9.23 25.34 1.55
C SER A 349 -8.87 24.66 2.87
N GLN A 350 -9.90 24.29 3.63
CA GLN A 350 -9.71 23.44 4.81
C GLN A 350 -9.14 22.09 4.37
N SER A 351 -7.97 21.70 4.89
CA SER A 351 -7.23 20.52 4.41
C SER A 351 -7.92 19.19 4.69
N LEU A 352 -8.59 19.05 5.84
CA LEU A 352 -9.25 17.83 6.30
C LEU A 352 -10.75 18.06 6.51
N ALA A 353 -11.58 17.06 6.25
CA ALA A 353 -13.02 17.12 6.44
C ALA A 353 -13.42 17.23 7.93
N ASP A 354 -12.61 16.70 8.84
CA ASP A 354 -12.75 16.86 10.29
C ASP A 354 -11.43 17.36 10.90
N SER A 355 -11.49 18.03 12.05
CA SER A 355 -10.29 18.53 12.72
C SER A 355 -10.45 18.60 14.24
N THR A 356 -9.34 18.52 14.96
CA THR A 356 -9.33 18.62 16.42
C THR A 356 -8.07 19.29 16.94
N PRO A 357 -8.15 20.12 18.00
CA PRO A 357 -6.97 20.66 18.66
C PRO A 357 -6.30 19.65 19.62
N LYS A 358 -6.81 18.41 19.75
CA LYS A 358 -6.32 17.44 20.73
C LYS A 358 -5.07 16.67 20.28
N GLY A 359 -4.74 16.66 18.98
CA GLY A 359 -3.52 16.04 18.47
C GLY A 359 -2.27 16.75 19.00
N ASP A 360 -1.25 16.00 19.40
CA ASP A 360 0.02 16.59 19.85
C ASP A 360 0.92 16.97 18.67
N ALA A 361 0.78 16.31 17.52
CA ALA A 361 1.43 16.68 16.26
C ALA A 361 0.67 16.11 15.05
N VAL A 362 0.84 16.76 13.89
CA VAL A 362 0.31 16.30 12.60
C VAL A 362 1.43 16.37 11.56
N VAL A 363 1.60 15.30 10.78
CA VAL A 363 2.52 15.21 9.65
C VAL A 363 1.71 15.01 8.39
N THR A 364 1.98 15.79 7.35
CA THR A 364 1.26 15.70 6.08
C THR A 364 2.13 15.11 4.96
N GLY A 365 1.51 14.23 4.16
CA GLY A 365 2.03 13.70 2.91
C GLY A 365 1.94 14.67 1.72
N GLY A 366 1.39 15.88 1.90
CA GLY A 366 1.26 16.92 0.88
C GLY A 366 -0.18 17.18 0.42
N ASN A 367 -0.37 18.20 -0.42
CA ASN A 367 -1.68 18.59 -0.95
C ASN A 367 -2.03 17.81 -2.23
N ALA A 368 -3.04 16.95 -2.18
CA ALA A 368 -3.48 16.12 -3.30
C ALA A 368 -4.09 16.91 -4.47
N ASN A 369 -4.49 18.17 -4.24
CA ASN A 369 -5.13 19.02 -5.25
C ASN A 369 -4.15 19.84 -6.11
N GLU A 370 -2.83 19.70 -5.94
CA GLU A 370 -1.87 20.42 -6.79
C GLU A 370 -2.05 20.04 -8.26
N VAL A 371 -2.21 21.02 -9.15
CA VAL A 371 -2.42 20.77 -10.59
C VAL A 371 -1.08 20.51 -11.27
N VAL A 372 -1.02 19.44 -12.05
CA VAL A 372 0.13 19.05 -12.85
C VAL A 372 -0.25 18.82 -14.32
N THR A 373 0.73 19.02 -15.19
CA THR A 373 0.64 18.63 -16.60
C THR A 373 1.58 17.47 -16.85
N LEU A 374 1.01 16.28 -17.07
CA LEU A 374 1.75 15.08 -17.44
C LEU A 374 1.97 15.08 -18.96
N PRO A 375 3.22 15.00 -19.44
CA PRO A 375 3.50 14.99 -20.88
C PRO A 375 2.93 13.73 -21.56
N PRO A 376 2.75 13.73 -22.89
CA PRO A 376 2.44 12.51 -23.62
C PRO A 376 3.58 11.50 -23.52
N MET A 377 3.22 10.22 -23.47
CA MET A 377 4.16 9.10 -23.44
C MET A 377 4.14 8.34 -24.77
N GLU A 378 5.27 7.76 -25.17
CA GLU A 378 5.39 6.99 -26.42
C GLU A 378 4.61 5.67 -26.35
N LYS A 379 4.52 5.09 -25.15
CA LYS A 379 3.76 3.85 -24.88
C LYS A 379 2.75 4.08 -23.77
N ILE A 380 1.53 3.62 -23.98
CA ILE A 380 0.48 3.52 -22.96
C ILE A 380 0.21 2.03 -22.72
N ILE A 381 0.18 1.62 -21.45
CA ILE A 381 -0.25 0.29 -21.03
C ILE A 381 -1.59 0.44 -20.28
N GLY A 382 -2.66 -0.12 -20.86
CA GLY A 382 -4.04 -0.05 -20.36
C GLY A 382 -4.92 0.98 -21.10
N HIS A 383 -5.83 1.64 -20.38
CA HIS A 383 -6.90 2.49 -20.89
C HIS A 383 -6.65 3.96 -20.57
N VAL A 384 -6.13 4.76 -21.51
CA VAL A 384 -5.82 6.18 -21.28
C VAL A 384 -7.07 7.05 -21.14
N GLU A 385 -8.18 6.64 -21.76
CA GLU A 385 -9.45 7.38 -21.77
C GLU A 385 -10.04 7.57 -20.37
N VAL A 386 -9.62 6.78 -19.38
CA VAL A 386 -10.07 6.95 -17.99
C VAL A 386 -9.51 8.23 -17.35
N ALA A 387 -8.49 8.85 -17.94
CA ALA A 387 -7.91 10.11 -17.44
C ALA A 387 -8.92 11.27 -17.36
N ASP A 388 -10.00 11.23 -18.13
CA ASP A 388 -11.07 12.25 -18.09
C ASP A 388 -12.07 12.06 -16.94
N VAL A 389 -12.03 10.91 -16.26
CA VAL A 389 -13.01 10.54 -15.21
C VAL A 389 -12.37 10.08 -13.90
N ILE A 390 -11.06 9.86 -13.89
CA ILE A 390 -10.28 9.52 -12.71
C ILE A 390 -10.33 10.65 -11.68
N ALA A 391 -10.30 10.32 -10.39
CA ALA A 391 -10.31 11.30 -9.30
C ALA A 391 -9.07 12.19 -9.38
N GLY A 392 -9.29 13.51 -9.43
CA GLY A 392 -8.29 14.54 -9.74
C GLY A 392 -8.26 14.97 -11.21
N GLY A 393 -8.83 14.17 -12.10
CA GLY A 393 -9.12 14.50 -13.50
C GLY A 393 -10.49 15.13 -13.69
N HIS A 394 -10.75 15.59 -14.91
CA HIS A 394 -12.03 16.15 -15.35
C HIS A 394 -12.20 15.92 -16.85
N VAL A 395 -13.42 16.12 -17.37
CA VAL A 395 -13.66 16.05 -18.82
C VAL A 395 -12.76 17.05 -19.54
N GLY A 396 -11.84 16.55 -20.37
CA GLY A 396 -10.82 17.37 -21.04
C GLY A 396 -9.47 17.41 -20.32
N SER A 397 -9.27 16.56 -19.30
CA SER A 397 -7.96 16.28 -18.71
C SER A 397 -7.03 15.67 -19.75
N LEU A 398 -7.50 14.67 -20.51
CA LEU A 398 -6.75 14.11 -21.64
C LEU A 398 -6.84 15.05 -22.85
N LYS A 399 -5.70 15.65 -23.23
CA LYS A 399 -5.62 16.58 -24.37
C LYS A 399 -5.43 15.81 -25.69
N GLU A 400 -5.71 16.47 -26.81
CA GLU A 400 -5.56 15.89 -28.16
C GLU A 400 -4.12 15.44 -28.48
N ASP A 401 -3.13 16.08 -27.86
CA ASP A 401 -1.71 15.72 -28.02
C ASP A 401 -1.26 14.55 -27.13
N GLY A 402 -2.16 14.01 -26.31
CA GLY A 402 -1.91 12.91 -25.37
C GLY A 402 -1.36 13.33 -24.00
N SER A 403 -1.15 14.63 -23.76
CA SER A 403 -0.86 15.13 -22.41
C SER A 403 -2.09 15.02 -21.50
N ILE A 404 -1.86 14.98 -20.18
CA ILE A 404 -2.93 14.98 -19.16
C ILE A 404 -2.73 16.18 -18.24
N GLU A 405 -3.76 17.00 -18.09
CA GLU A 405 -3.82 18.07 -17.09
C GLU A 405 -4.82 17.69 -16.00
N ALA A 406 -4.33 17.49 -14.78
CA ALA A 406 -5.11 16.98 -13.67
C ALA A 406 -4.43 17.34 -12.34
N GLU A 407 -5.12 17.12 -11.23
CA GLU A 407 -4.53 17.19 -9.89
C GLU A 407 -3.61 15.99 -9.64
N ILE A 408 -2.57 16.13 -8.80
CA ILE A 408 -1.64 15.03 -8.47
C ILE A 408 -2.35 13.82 -7.85
N GLN A 409 -3.60 13.99 -7.39
CA GLN A 409 -4.51 12.94 -6.97
C GLN A 409 -4.57 11.73 -7.93
N VAL A 410 -4.37 11.96 -9.24
CA VAL A 410 -4.36 10.89 -10.26
C VAL A 410 -3.13 9.97 -10.19
N ILE A 411 -2.05 10.39 -9.51
CA ILE A 411 -0.75 9.71 -9.53
C ILE A 411 -0.66 8.73 -8.36
N THR A 412 -0.37 7.46 -8.66
CA THR A 412 -0.34 6.40 -7.65
C THR A 412 0.73 6.65 -6.57
N GLY A 413 0.29 6.79 -5.32
CA GLY A 413 1.13 6.97 -4.14
C GLY A 413 1.74 8.37 -3.97
N ALA A 414 1.26 9.39 -4.68
CA ALA A 414 1.83 10.74 -4.65
C ALA A 414 1.73 11.44 -3.28
N THR A 415 0.66 11.21 -2.51
CA THR A 415 0.42 11.80 -1.19
C THR A 415 0.27 10.74 -0.09
N SER A 416 0.83 9.55 -0.30
CA SER A 416 0.70 8.40 0.61
C SER A 416 0.84 8.77 2.09
N GLU A 417 -0.20 8.48 2.86
CA GLU A 417 -0.39 8.91 4.25
C GLU A 417 0.41 8.09 5.27
N VAL A 418 1.21 7.16 4.78
CA VAL A 418 2.24 6.48 5.56
C VAL A 418 3.64 7.05 5.29
N GLY A 419 3.79 7.99 4.33
CA GLY A 419 5.07 8.59 3.97
C GLY A 419 5.91 7.73 3.01
N PHE A 420 5.27 6.94 2.15
CA PHE A 420 5.96 6.15 1.12
C PHE A 420 6.32 6.98 -0.14
N ASN A 421 5.90 8.24 -0.16
CA ASN A 421 6.05 9.18 -1.27
C ASN A 421 7.32 10.05 -1.12
N TYR A 422 7.42 11.09 -1.95
CA TYR A 422 8.54 12.05 -1.94
C TYR A 422 8.16 13.44 -1.41
N LEU A 423 6.91 13.65 -1.03
CA LEU A 423 6.39 14.93 -0.55
C LEU A 423 6.35 14.95 0.97
N SER A 424 6.66 16.10 1.57
CA SER A 424 6.50 16.30 3.01
C SER A 424 6.40 17.79 3.33
N ALA A 425 5.50 18.13 4.24
CA ALA A 425 5.49 19.41 4.95
C ALA A 425 5.32 19.17 6.46
N LYS A 426 5.87 20.09 7.28
CA LYS A 426 5.85 19.98 8.75
C LYS A 426 5.40 21.29 9.38
N GLY A 427 4.30 21.24 10.15
CA GLY A 427 3.85 22.31 11.04
C GLY A 427 4.16 21.95 12.50
N TYR A 428 4.36 22.95 13.36
CA TYR A 428 4.61 22.81 14.80
C TYR A 428 3.62 23.60 15.63
#